data_AF-A0A937HX52-F1
#
_entry.id   AF-A0A937HX52-F1
#
_cell.length_a   1.000
_cell.length_b   1.000
_cell.length_c   1.000
_cell.angle_alpha   90.00
_cell.angle_beta   90.00
_cell.angle_gamma   90.00
#
_symmetry.space_group_name_H-M   'P 1'
#
loop_
_entity.id
_entity.type
_entity.pdbx_description
1 polymer ?
#
loop_
_entity_poly.entity_id
_entity_poly.type
_entity_poly.pdbx_seq_one_letter_code
_entity_poly.pdbx_strand_id
1 'polypeptide(L)'
;MPIRWYGPADPTDPTYRHFERIVNLCLHAGVFAAVNSGAWFVQGMRQPFPSGGLTWVTSVWLSLLMIQLISVVLRRPNPVDSGE
;
A
#
# COMPACT_ATOMS: atom_id res chain seq x y z
N MET A 1 -30.07 -8.97 -9.69
CA MET A 1 -29.84 -7.89 -10.67
C MET A 1 -28.85 -8.41 -11.72
N PRO A 2 -29.01 -8.09 -13.01
CA PRO A 2 -28.03 -8.49 -14.02
C PRO A 2 -26.66 -7.86 -13.70
N ILE A 3 -25.59 -8.65 -13.84
CA ILE A 3 -24.22 -8.18 -13.68
C ILE A 3 -23.97 -7.13 -14.78
N ARG A 4 -23.82 -5.87 -14.39
CA ARG A 4 -23.32 -4.84 -15.29
C ARG A 4 -21.81 -5.05 -15.42
N TRP A 5 -21.39 -5.52 -16.59
CA TRP A 5 -19.99 -5.45 -16.97
C TRP A 5 -19.69 -3.97 -17.23
N TYR A 6 -19.09 -3.30 -16.24
CA TYR A 6 -18.57 -1.96 -16.47
C TYR A 6 -17.52 -2.09 -17.59
N GLY A 7 -17.61 -1.21 -18.59
CA GLY A 7 -16.63 -1.14 -19.67
C GLY A 7 -15.21 -0.89 -19.14
N PRO A 8 -14.21 -0.80 -20.02
CA PRO A 8 -12.84 -0.49 -19.60
C PRO A 8 -12.82 0.77 -18.73
N ALA A 9 -12.13 0.68 -17.58
CA ALA A 9 -12.02 1.80 -16.66
C ALA A 9 -11.27 2.97 -17.32
N ASP A 10 -11.72 4.19 -17.08
CA ASP A 10 -11.05 5.39 -17.56
C ASP A 10 -9.85 5.71 -16.65
N PRO A 11 -8.60 5.61 -17.14
CA PRO A 11 -7.41 5.91 -16.33
C PRO A 11 -7.28 7.39 -15.99
N THR A 12 -8.06 8.28 -16.62
CA THR A 12 -8.06 9.72 -16.34
C THR A 12 -9.05 10.10 -15.23
N ASP A 13 -10.00 9.23 -14.89
CA ASP A 13 -10.97 9.47 -13.81
C ASP A 13 -10.23 9.63 -12.45
N PRO A 14 -10.41 10.77 -11.75
CA PRO A 14 -9.80 11.00 -10.45
C PRO A 14 -10.25 9.99 -9.39
N THR A 15 -11.48 9.47 -9.47
CA THR A 15 -12.03 8.46 -8.55
C THR A 15 -11.36 7.11 -8.77
N TYR A 16 -11.30 6.65 -10.02
CA TYR A 16 -10.58 5.43 -10.38
C TYR A 16 -9.12 5.47 -9.91
N ARG A 17 -8.41 6.55 -10.20
CA ARG A 17 -7.01 6.71 -9.78
C ARG A 17 -6.83 6.77 -8.26
N HIS A 18 -7.81 7.29 -7.51
CA HIS A 18 -7.77 7.27 -6.05
C HIS A 18 -7.95 5.84 -5.51
N PHE A 19 -8.90 5.09 -6.07
CA PHE A 19 -9.10 3.68 -5.72
C PHE A 19 -7.85 2.84 -6.04
N GLU A 20 -7.24 3.05 -7.20
CA GLU A 20 -5.97 2.41 -7.58
C GLU A 20 -4.88 2.65 -6.52
N ARG A 21 -4.70 3.90 -6.07
CA ARG A 21 -3.73 4.24 -5.01
C ARG A 21 -4.04 3.51 -3.69
N ILE A 22 -5.32 3.40 -3.32
CA ILE A 22 -5.74 2.66 -2.11
C ILE A 22 -5.39 1.18 -2.23
N VAL A 23 -5.75 0.54 -3.35
CA VAL A 23 -5.44 -0.88 -3.58
C VAL A 23 -3.94 -1.11 -3.55
N ASN A 24 -3.16 -0.23 -4.20
CA ASN A 24 -1.71 -0.32 -4.21
C ASN A 24 -1.12 -0.21 -2.79
N LEU A 25 -1.61 0.74 -1.98
CA LEU A 25 -1.23 0.88 -0.58
C LEU A 25 -1.54 -0.39 0.21
N CYS A 26 -2.76 -0.92 0.10
CA CYS A 26 -3.18 -2.13 0.81
C CYS A 26 -2.30 -3.34 0.46
N LEU A 27 -1.99 -3.53 -0.83
CA LEU A 27 -1.15 -4.63 -1.29
C LEU A 27 0.27 -4.51 -0.72
N HIS A 28 0.88 -3.33 -0.81
CA HIS A 28 2.22 -3.11 -0.26
C HIS A 28 2.24 -3.23 1.27
N ALA A 29 1.21 -2.76 1.97
CA ALA A 29 1.08 -2.90 3.42
C ALA A 29 0.97 -4.38 3.83
N GLY A 30 0.20 -5.17 3.08
CA GLY A 30 0.08 -6.61 3.29
C GLY A 30 1.42 -7.34 3.12
N VAL A 31 2.14 -7.05 2.03
CA VAL A 31 3.48 -7.63 1.78
C VAL A 31 4.46 -7.21 2.87
N PHE A 32 4.48 -5.93 3.24
CA PHE A 32 5.31 -5.44 4.32
C PHE A 32 5.02 -6.19 5.64
N ALA A 33 3.74 -6.33 6.02
CA ALA A 33 3.37 -7.02 7.24
C ALA A 33 3.79 -8.49 7.23
N ALA A 34 3.53 -9.21 6.14
CA ALA A 34 3.88 -10.63 6.02
C ALA A 34 5.41 -10.85 6.07
N VAL A 35 6.18 -10.05 5.33
CA VAL A 35 7.64 -10.22 5.26
C VAL A 35 8.31 -9.75 6.55
N ASN A 36 7.95 -8.58 7.08
CA ASN A 36 8.58 -8.06 8.29
C ASN A 36 8.23 -8.90 9.51
N SER A 37 6.98 -9.36 9.66
CA SER A 37 6.63 -10.26 10.77
C SER A 37 7.43 -11.57 10.72
N GLY A 38 7.53 -12.19 9.54
CA GLY A 38 8.34 -13.40 9.36
C GLY A 38 9.83 -13.17 9.62
N ALA A 39 10.39 -12.08 9.11
CA ALA A 39 11.80 -11.75 9.31
C ALA A 39 12.14 -11.47 10.78
N TRP A 40 11.27 -10.74 11.49
CA TRP A 40 11.42 -10.50 12.93
C TRP A 40 11.22 -11.75 13.78
N PHE A 41 10.34 -12.67 13.35
CA PHE A 41 10.24 -14.00 13.96
C PHE A 41 11.54 -14.80 13.80
N VAL A 42 12.14 -14.81 12.60
CA VAL A 42 13.42 -15.48 12.34
C VAL A 42 14.57 -14.86 13.13
N GLN A 43 14.57 -13.54 13.32
CA GLN A 43 15.56 -12.83 14.14
C GLN A 43 15.60 -13.34 15.59
N GLY A 44 14.49 -13.86 16.12
CA GLY A 44 14.43 -14.47 17.45
C GLY A 44 14.94 -15.91 17.53
N MET A 45 15.31 -16.53 16.40
CA MET A 45 15.79 -17.92 16.34
C MET A 45 17.32 -18.02 16.52
N ARG A 46 17.82 -19.26 16.65
CA ARG A 46 19.26 -19.56 16.90
C ARG A 46 20.24 -19.04 15.84
N GLN A 47 19.76 -18.70 14.64
CA GLN A 47 20.57 -18.16 13.54
C GLN A 47 19.98 -16.82 13.09
N PRO A 48 20.18 -15.74 13.88
CA PRO A 48 19.66 -14.43 13.55
C PRO A 48 20.36 -13.82 12.33
N PHE A 49 19.69 -12.90 11.65
CA PHE A 49 20.34 -12.06 10.64
C PHE A 49 21.39 -11.15 11.28
N PRO A 50 22.36 -10.63 10.49
CA PRO A 50 23.36 -9.69 10.97
C PRO A 50 22.73 -8.52 11.75
N SER A 51 23.32 -8.19 12.90
CA SER A 51 22.81 -7.17 13.80
C SER A 51 22.67 -5.81 13.10
N GLY A 52 21.50 -5.19 13.24
CA GLY A 52 21.20 -3.84 12.71
C GLY A 52 20.67 -3.79 11.27
N GLY A 53 20.99 -4.77 10.43
CA GLY A 53 20.52 -4.80 9.03
C GLY A 53 19.00 -4.90 8.90
N LEU A 54 18.38 -5.76 9.70
CA LEU A 54 16.93 -5.96 9.68
C LEU A 54 16.17 -4.69 10.09
N THR A 55 16.62 -4.01 11.15
CA THR A 55 16.01 -2.75 11.61
C THR A 55 16.07 -1.69 10.51
N TRP A 56 17.21 -1.54 9.84
CA TRP A 56 17.35 -0.57 8.76
C TRP A 56 16.41 -0.88 7.58
N VAL A 57 16.33 -2.13 7.14
CA VAL A 57 15.43 -2.55 6.05
C VAL A 57 13.96 -2.31 6.43
N THR A 58 13.55 -2.72 7.63
CA THR A 58 12.18 -2.49 8.13
C THR A 58 11.86 -1.00 8.16
N SER A 59 12.78 -0.16 8.67
CA SER A 59 12.57 1.29 8.78
C SER A 59 12.45 1.97 7.42
N VAL A 60 13.37 1.71 6.48
CA VAL A 60 13.32 2.29 5.13
C VAL A 60 12.05 1.88 4.41
N TRP A 61 11.67 0.60 4.48
CA TRP A 61 10.47 0.11 3.83
C TRP A 61 9.20 0.69 4.45
N LEU A 62 9.15 0.83 5.78
CA LEU A 62 8.06 1.52 6.47
C LEU A 62 7.95 2.99 6.02
N SER A 63 9.07 3.69 5.85
CA SER A 63 9.05 5.06 5.33
C SER A 63 8.44 5.15 3.93
N LEU A 64 8.73 4.20 3.03
CA LEU A 64 8.11 4.13 1.70
C LEU A 64 6.59 3.91 1.79
N LEU A 65 6.12 3.07 2.72
CA LEU A 65 4.69 2.89 2.97
C LEU A 65 4.03 4.18 3.48
N MET A 66 4.68 4.91 4.37
CA MET A 66 4.18 6.19 4.85
C MET A 66 4.05 7.21 3.71
N ILE A 67 5.01 7.24 2.79
CA ILE A 67 4.92 8.08 1.58
C ILE A 67 3.70 7.68 0.73
N GLN A 68 3.44 6.39 0.54
CA GLN A 68 2.24 5.94 -0.18
C GLN A 68 0.95 6.33 0.54
N LEU A 69 0.89 6.17 1.86
CA LEU A 69 -0.26 6.59 2.66
C LEU A 69 -0.52 8.09 2.53
N ILE A 70 0.52 8.91 2.65
CA ILE A 70 0.42 10.36 2.48
C ILE A 70 -0.09 10.69 1.06
N SER A 71 0.40 10.01 0.03
CA SER A 71 -0.06 10.20 -1.35
C SER A 71 -1.55 9.88 -1.51
N VAL A 72 -2.05 8.82 -0.89
CA VAL A 72 -3.49 8.47 -0.88
C VAL A 72 -4.31 9.60 -0.23
N VAL A 73 -3.89 10.06 0.95
CA VAL A 73 -4.61 11.07 1.74
C VAL A 73 -4.62 12.43 1.02
N LEU A 74 -3.48 12.89 0.52
CA LEU A 74 -3.35 14.19 -0.13
C LEU A 74 -4.04 14.26 -1.49
N ARG A 75 -4.15 13.12 -2.20
CA ARG A 75 -4.76 13.03 -3.54
C ARG A 75 -6.15 12.42 -3.49
N ARG A 76 -6.92 12.74 -2.44
CA ARG A 76 -8.34 12.38 -2.36
C ARG A 76 -9.14 13.32 -3.27
N PRO A 77 -9.98 12.80 -4.18
CA PRO A 77 -10.80 13.62 -5.07
C PRO A 77 -11.87 14.38 -4.27
N ASN A 78 -12.24 15.58 -4.73
CA ASN A 78 -13.35 16.32 -4.13
C ASN A 78 -14.68 15.76 -4.64
N PRO A 79 -15.76 15.80 -3.83
CA PRO A 79 -17.10 15.38 -4.27
C PRO A 79 -17.63 16.16 -5.49
N VAL A 80 -17.15 17.40 -5.68
CA VAL A 80 -17.53 18.26 -6.82
C VAL A 80 -16.94 17.74 -8.13
N ASP A 81 -15.80 17.05 -8.09
CA ASP A 81 -15.12 16.53 -9.28
C ASP A 81 -15.77 15.21 -9.78
N SER A 82 -16.70 14.63 -9.02
CA SER A 82 -17.42 13.39 -9.34
C SER A 82 -18.74 13.58 -10.11
N GLY A 83 -19.14 14.83 -10.42
CA GLY A 83 -20.28 15.12 -11.29
C GLY A 83 -21.67 14.92 -10.66
N GLU A 84 -21.77 15.05 -9.33
CA GLU A 84 -23.05 15.22 -8.62
C GLU A 84 -23.55 16.68 -8.65
#